data_AF-A0AAD6X4P4-F1
#
_entry.id   AF-A0AAD6X4P4-F1
#
_cell.length_a   1.000
_cell.length_b   1.000
_cell.length_c   1.000
_cell.angle_alpha   90.00
_cell.angle_beta   90.00
_cell.angle_gamma   90.00
#
_symmetry.space_group_name_H-M   'P 1'
#
loop_
_entity.id
_entity.type
_entity.pdbx_description
1 polymer ?
#
loop_
_entity_poly.entity_id
_entity_poly.type
_entity_poly.pdbx_seq_one_letter_code
_entity_poly.pdbx_strand_id
1 'polypeptide(L)'
;MSLLESLPQTCQTVEIIATLWALQHAPREQNLTIRSSKKSVRTTIMVRLGAMEDRGWIGIPDKKPLQALVAELRARGGTMSFLPPDQKEDRHILTGRSEAAILAKTDCDMLPKEIRFDIDPTLRVLGAKLATLTQATAYAGIKERRVAVRRKATDNNINLIKTATQHTFHRLPTTPQIWKSIRNRDFSRQVKKFLWKSTHSAHRIGKFWKHIPDCKHRATCQFCQELEDLEHILLKCRRPGQAQIWASAKDLWLRKYGTIA
;
A
#
# COMPACT_ATOMS: atom_id res chain seq x y z
N MET A 1 -5.42 5.36 -16.91
CA MET A 1 -5.60 4.38 -15.82
C MET A 1 -7.00 4.58 -15.27
N SER A 2 -7.86 3.58 -15.44
CA SER A 2 -9.21 3.63 -14.88
C SER A 2 -9.13 3.72 -13.34
N LEU A 3 -10.09 4.38 -12.70
CA LEU A 3 -10.10 4.51 -11.23
C LEU A 3 -10.07 3.12 -10.54
N LEU A 4 -10.64 2.13 -11.22
CA LEU A 4 -10.69 0.71 -10.86
C LEU A 4 -9.29 0.06 -10.79
N GLU A 5 -8.41 0.33 -11.75
CA GLU A 5 -7.02 -0.19 -11.77
C GLU A 5 -6.16 0.35 -10.60
N SER A 6 -6.53 1.51 -10.05
CA SER A 6 -5.79 2.15 -8.97
C SER A 6 -6.21 1.70 -7.56
N LEU A 7 -7.28 0.91 -7.45
CA LEU A 7 -7.80 0.47 -6.17
C LEU A 7 -7.03 -0.76 -5.64
N PRO A 8 -6.77 -0.83 -4.33
CA PRO A 8 -6.30 -2.05 -3.67
C PRO A 8 -7.19 -3.25 -4.04
N GLN A 9 -6.62 -4.32 -4.59
CA GLN A 9 -7.36 -5.56 -4.83
C GLN A 9 -7.46 -6.38 -3.54
N THR A 10 -8.16 -5.84 -2.53
CA THR A 10 -8.46 -6.58 -1.29
C THR A 10 -9.85 -7.18 -1.35
N CYS A 11 -10.09 -8.26 -0.60
CA CYS A 11 -11.41 -8.87 -0.51
C CYS A 11 -12.50 -7.85 -0.08
N GLN A 12 -12.16 -6.86 0.75
CA GLN A 12 -13.08 -5.83 1.18
C GLN A 12 -13.44 -4.88 0.03
N THR A 13 -12.46 -4.47 -0.77
CA THR A 13 -12.65 -3.58 -1.92
C THR A 13 -13.56 -4.23 -2.95
N VAL A 14 -13.34 -5.52 -3.24
CA VAL A 14 -14.19 -6.30 -4.16
C VAL A 14 -15.63 -6.39 -3.63
N GLU A 15 -15.81 -6.66 -2.35
CA GLU A 15 -17.15 -6.73 -1.74
C GLU A 15 -17.90 -5.39 -1.82
N ILE A 16 -17.21 -4.27 -1.56
CA ILE A 16 -17.77 -2.90 -1.70
C ILE A 16 -18.20 -2.66 -3.15
N ILE A 17 -17.33 -2.99 -4.11
CA ILE A 17 -17.58 -2.79 -5.53
C ILE A 17 -18.77 -3.63 -6.01
N ALA A 18 -18.84 -4.92 -5.64
CA ALA A 18 -19.95 -5.79 -6.01
C ALA A 18 -21.27 -5.30 -5.42
N THR A 19 -21.25 -4.81 -4.18
CA THR A 19 -22.43 -4.21 -3.53
C THR A 19 -22.88 -2.96 -4.26
N LEU A 20 -21.94 -2.05 -4.60
CA LEU A 20 -22.24 -0.83 -5.35
C LEU A 20 -22.83 -1.14 -6.74
N TRP A 21 -22.25 -2.11 -7.45
CA TRP A 21 -22.74 -2.53 -8.75
C TRP A 21 -24.18 -3.06 -8.66
N ALA A 22 -24.47 -3.92 -7.68
CA ALA A 22 -25.82 -4.46 -7.46
C ALA A 22 -26.84 -3.34 -7.18
N LEU A 23 -26.45 -2.31 -6.41
CA LEU A 23 -27.33 -1.18 -6.11
C LEU A 23 -27.60 -0.29 -7.32
N GLN A 24 -26.62 -0.12 -8.21
CA GLN A 24 -26.76 0.70 -9.41
C GLN A 24 -27.66 0.06 -10.48
N HIS A 25 -27.81 -1.27 -10.45
CA HIS A 25 -28.63 -2.03 -11.40
C HIS A 25 -30.00 -2.43 -10.84
N ALA A 26 -30.23 -2.21 -9.55
CA ALA A 26 -31.50 -2.52 -8.90
C ALA A 26 -32.42 -1.28 -8.81
N PRO A 27 -33.74 -1.41 -9.08
CA PRO A 27 -34.68 -0.29 -8.99
C PRO A 27 -34.64 0.41 -7.63
N ARG A 28 -34.59 1.75 -7.60
CA ARG A 28 -34.33 2.54 -6.36
C ARG A 28 -35.43 2.47 -5.31
N GLU A 29 -36.66 2.23 -5.73
CA GLU A 29 -37.86 2.22 -4.86
C GLU A 29 -38.13 0.84 -4.26
N GLN A 30 -37.48 -0.21 -4.77
CA GLN A 30 -37.70 -1.56 -4.26
C GLN A 30 -36.87 -1.84 -3.01
N ASN A 31 -37.48 -2.63 -2.12
CA ASN A 31 -36.78 -3.20 -0.97
C ASN A 31 -35.71 -4.17 -1.46
N LEU A 32 -34.50 -4.06 -0.92
CA LEU A 32 -33.38 -4.92 -1.28
C LEU A 32 -32.81 -5.65 -0.08
N THR A 33 -32.59 -6.95 -0.26
CA THR A 33 -31.85 -7.76 0.71
C THR A 33 -30.52 -8.17 0.11
N ILE A 34 -29.43 -7.64 0.65
CA ILE A 34 -28.06 -7.99 0.24
C ILE A 34 -27.55 -9.06 1.19
N ARG A 35 -27.28 -10.25 0.63
CA ARG A 35 -26.68 -11.37 1.36
C ARG A 35 -25.22 -11.50 0.97
N SER A 36 -24.33 -11.41 1.95
CA SER A 36 -22.89 -11.61 1.76
C SER A 36 -22.36 -12.62 2.76
N SER A 37 -21.50 -13.52 2.26
CA SER A 37 -20.74 -14.45 3.10
C SER A 37 -19.68 -13.75 3.95
N LYS A 38 -19.28 -12.55 3.54
CA LYS A 38 -18.33 -11.71 4.26
C LYS A 38 -19.09 -10.68 5.09
N LYS A 39 -18.51 -10.34 6.25
CA LYS A 39 -19.10 -9.37 7.18
C LYS A 39 -18.57 -7.96 6.94
N SER A 40 -17.66 -7.76 5.98
CA SER A 40 -16.83 -6.56 5.93
C SER A 40 -17.63 -5.32 5.56
N VAL A 41 -18.46 -5.39 4.52
CA VAL A 41 -19.35 -4.30 4.09
C VAL A 41 -20.40 -4.03 5.17
N ARG A 42 -21.06 -5.08 5.68
CA ARG A 42 -22.08 -4.95 6.74
C ARG A 42 -21.53 -4.26 7.98
N THR A 43 -20.40 -4.71 8.51
CA THR A 43 -19.77 -4.08 9.69
C THR A 43 -19.33 -2.65 9.39
N THR A 44 -18.84 -2.39 8.17
CA THR A 44 -18.44 -1.03 7.77
C THR A 44 -19.62 -0.08 7.78
N ILE A 45 -20.74 -0.45 7.15
CA ILE A 45 -21.94 0.38 7.04
C ILE A 45 -22.64 0.52 8.40
N MET A 46 -22.89 -0.59 9.10
CA MET A 46 -23.71 -0.57 10.32
C MET A 46 -22.98 -0.06 11.56
N VAL A 47 -21.66 -0.25 11.64
CA VAL A 47 -20.91 0.03 12.88
C VAL A 47 -19.90 1.17 12.68
N ARG A 48 -19.18 1.20 11.56
CA ARG A 48 -18.01 2.07 11.40
C ARG A 48 -18.31 3.36 10.65
N LEU A 49 -19.41 3.43 9.90
CA LEU A 49 -19.71 4.54 8.98
C LEU A 49 -19.65 5.91 9.68
N GLY A 50 -20.34 6.07 10.81
CA GLY A 50 -20.36 7.35 11.53
C GLY A 50 -18.95 7.82 11.93
N ALA A 51 -18.10 6.92 12.45
CA ALA A 51 -16.73 7.25 12.79
C ALA A 51 -15.87 7.59 11.56
N MET A 52 -16.14 6.96 10.42
CA MET A 52 -15.44 7.21 9.15
C MET A 52 -15.81 8.58 8.55
N GLU A 53 -17.08 8.96 8.64
CA GLU A 53 -17.59 10.27 8.24
C GLU A 53 -17.11 11.39 9.15
N ASP A 54 -17.15 11.18 10.46
CA ASP A 54 -16.58 12.11 11.44
C ASP A 54 -15.10 12.38 11.18
N ARG A 55 -14.35 11.34 10.77
CA ARG A 55 -12.93 11.47 10.37
C ARG A 55 -12.73 12.12 9.00
N GLY A 56 -13.81 12.44 8.29
CA GLY A 56 -13.77 13.03 6.96
C GLY A 56 -13.09 12.15 5.92
N TRP A 57 -13.20 10.83 6.08
CA TRP A 57 -12.60 9.85 5.17
C TRP A 57 -11.06 9.87 5.11
N ILE A 58 -10.40 10.47 6.11
CA ILE A 58 -8.94 10.54 6.20
C ILE A 58 -8.36 9.19 6.64
N GLY A 59 -7.35 8.71 5.92
CA GLY A 59 -6.63 7.47 6.21
C GLY A 59 -7.42 6.21 5.90
N ILE A 60 -8.52 6.32 5.15
CA ILE A 60 -9.42 5.22 4.83
C ILE A 60 -9.04 4.64 3.46
N PRO A 61 -8.61 3.35 3.41
CA PRO A 61 -8.46 2.62 2.15
C PRO A 61 -9.81 2.59 1.43
N ASP A 62 -9.82 2.64 0.09
CA ASP A 62 -11.04 2.51 -0.71
C ASP A 62 -12.11 3.58 -0.41
N LYS A 63 -11.70 4.77 0.05
CA LYS A 63 -12.64 5.84 0.40
C LYS A 63 -13.59 6.22 -0.73
N LYS A 64 -13.12 6.23 -1.99
CA LYS A 64 -13.95 6.58 -3.15
C LYS A 64 -15.11 5.60 -3.39
N PRO A 65 -14.87 4.28 -3.59
CA PRO A 65 -15.95 3.32 -3.78
C PRO A 65 -16.87 3.25 -2.57
N LEU A 66 -16.34 3.42 -1.34
CA LEU A 66 -17.17 3.40 -0.15
C LEU A 66 -18.05 4.64 -0.01
N GLN A 67 -17.55 5.83 -0.36
CA GLN A 67 -18.35 7.05 -0.41
C GLN A 67 -19.46 6.96 -1.47
N ALA A 68 -19.16 6.40 -2.65
CA ALA A 68 -20.16 6.16 -3.70
C ALA A 68 -21.22 5.15 -3.23
N LEU A 69 -20.81 4.06 -2.58
CA LEU A 69 -21.72 3.11 -1.97
C LEU A 69 -22.66 3.82 -1.00
N VAL A 70 -22.13 4.54 0.00
CA VAL A 70 -22.94 5.24 1.00
C VAL A 70 -23.90 6.26 0.38
N ALA A 71 -23.47 6.97 -0.67
CA ALA A 71 -24.34 7.88 -1.40
C ALA A 71 -25.52 7.14 -2.05
N GLU A 72 -25.26 6.03 -2.75
CA GLU A 72 -26.34 5.19 -3.31
C GLU A 72 -27.23 4.59 -2.22
N LEU A 73 -26.70 4.20 -1.04
CA LEU A 73 -27.54 3.75 0.08
C LEU A 73 -28.52 4.85 0.51
N ARG A 74 -28.05 6.11 0.59
CA ARG A 74 -28.86 7.27 1.03
C ARG A 74 -29.85 7.75 -0.02
N ALA A 75 -29.52 7.56 -1.30
CA ALA A 75 -30.39 7.98 -2.42
C ALA A 75 -31.59 7.05 -2.64
N ARG A 76 -31.60 5.86 -2.03
CA ARG A 76 -32.66 4.86 -2.21
C ARG A 76 -33.84 5.11 -1.27
N GLY A 77 -35.04 4.96 -1.82
CA GLY A 77 -36.30 5.07 -1.06
C GLY A 77 -36.75 3.74 -0.43
N GLY A 78 -36.33 2.61 -1.01
CA GLY A 78 -36.67 1.27 -0.50
C GLY A 78 -35.88 0.87 0.74
N THR A 79 -36.48 0.01 1.57
CA THR A 79 -35.82 -0.55 2.76
C THR A 79 -34.70 -1.49 2.34
N MET A 80 -33.56 -1.41 3.04
CA MET A 80 -32.44 -2.28 2.75
C MET A 80 -31.98 -3.11 3.94
N SER A 81 -31.77 -4.39 3.70
CA SER A 81 -31.37 -5.37 4.70
C SER A 81 -30.04 -6.03 4.31
N PHE A 82 -29.05 -5.96 5.20
CA PHE A 82 -27.79 -6.69 5.06
C PHE A 82 -27.81 -7.93 5.95
N LEU A 83 -27.96 -9.11 5.35
CA LEU A 83 -28.09 -10.36 6.10
C LEU A 83 -26.85 -11.25 5.92
N PRO A 84 -26.43 -11.97 6.99
CA PRO A 84 -25.50 -13.08 6.82
C PRO A 84 -26.16 -14.21 6.02
N PRO A 85 -25.38 -15.15 5.47
CA PRO A 85 -25.95 -16.36 4.91
C PRO A 85 -26.60 -17.18 6.03
N ASP A 86 -27.77 -17.74 5.76
CA ASP A 86 -28.46 -18.67 6.66
C ASP A 86 -28.17 -20.12 6.23
N GLN A 87 -28.31 -21.07 7.15
CA GLN A 87 -28.27 -22.51 6.86
C GLN A 87 -29.58 -23.00 6.23
N LYS A 88 -30.71 -22.33 6.50
CA LYS A 88 -32.02 -22.64 5.91
C LYS A 88 -32.38 -21.66 4.78
N GLU A 89 -31.51 -21.54 3.79
CA GLU A 89 -31.77 -20.72 2.62
C GLU A 89 -32.59 -21.50 1.57
N ASP A 90 -33.54 -20.82 0.93
CA ASP A 90 -34.24 -21.36 -0.22
C ASP A 90 -33.25 -21.72 -1.34
N ARG A 91 -33.56 -22.77 -2.10
CA ARG A 91 -32.69 -23.29 -3.17
C ARG A 91 -32.24 -22.21 -4.14
N HIS A 92 -33.12 -21.29 -4.51
CA HIS A 92 -32.80 -20.18 -5.42
C HIS A 92 -31.72 -19.22 -4.84
N ILE A 93 -31.76 -18.96 -3.52
CA ILE A 93 -30.77 -18.11 -2.84
C ILE A 93 -29.40 -18.81 -2.82
N LEU A 94 -29.39 -20.12 -2.54
CA LEU A 94 -28.18 -20.94 -2.54
C LEU A 94 -27.53 -21.02 -3.92
N THR A 95 -28.35 -21.16 -4.98
CA THR A 95 -27.89 -21.16 -6.36
C THR A 95 -27.26 -19.81 -6.73
N GLY A 96 -27.96 -18.69 -6.51
CA GLY A 96 -27.43 -17.36 -6.84
C GLY A 96 -26.15 -17.01 -6.07
N ARG A 97 -26.03 -17.46 -4.82
CA ARG A 97 -24.79 -17.30 -4.03
C ARG A 97 -23.62 -18.11 -4.62
N SER A 98 -23.90 -19.34 -5.07
CA SER A 98 -22.89 -20.20 -5.67
C SER A 98 -22.43 -19.64 -7.02
N GLU A 99 -23.36 -19.13 -7.83
CA GLU A 99 -23.07 -18.44 -9.09
C GLU A 99 -22.23 -17.19 -8.85
N ALA A 100 -22.59 -16.34 -7.88
CA ALA A 100 -21.81 -15.16 -7.52
C ALA A 100 -20.37 -15.53 -7.07
N ALA A 101 -20.21 -16.65 -6.35
CA ALA A 101 -18.90 -17.14 -5.93
C ALA A 101 -18.08 -17.73 -7.10
N ILE A 102 -18.74 -18.32 -8.10
CA ILE A 102 -18.09 -18.79 -9.33
C ILE A 102 -17.65 -17.59 -10.16
N LEU A 103 -18.54 -16.63 -10.41
CA LEU A 103 -18.26 -15.38 -11.14
C LEU A 103 -17.09 -14.63 -10.51
N ALA A 104 -17.07 -14.51 -9.18
CA ALA A 104 -15.97 -13.86 -8.47
C ALA A 104 -14.61 -14.57 -8.63
N LYS A 105 -14.58 -15.86 -8.99
CA LYS A 105 -13.35 -16.63 -9.26
C LYS A 105 -12.94 -16.61 -10.72
N THR A 106 -13.91 -16.68 -11.65
CA THR A 106 -13.64 -16.66 -13.10
C THR A 106 -13.33 -15.26 -13.62
N ASP A 107 -13.92 -14.22 -13.03
CA ASP A 107 -13.70 -12.80 -13.40
C ASP A 107 -12.74 -12.06 -12.45
N CYS A 108 -11.86 -12.77 -11.72
CA CYS A 108 -10.85 -12.14 -10.85
C CYS A 108 -10.04 -11.04 -11.57
N ASP A 109 -9.87 -11.15 -12.89
CA ASP A 109 -9.12 -10.21 -13.72
C ASP A 109 -9.98 -9.12 -14.39
N MET A 110 -11.31 -9.18 -14.25
CA MET A 110 -12.26 -8.28 -14.92
C MET A 110 -13.15 -7.58 -13.89
N LEU A 111 -12.65 -6.46 -13.35
CA LEU A 111 -13.54 -5.51 -12.66
C LEU A 111 -14.58 -5.00 -13.67
N PRO A 112 -15.87 -4.88 -13.30
CA PRO A 112 -16.89 -4.35 -14.20
C PRO A 112 -16.47 -2.95 -14.68
N LYS A 113 -16.29 -2.79 -16.00
CA LYS A 113 -15.75 -1.56 -16.60
C LYS A 113 -16.66 -0.33 -16.43
N GLU A 114 -17.91 -0.54 -15.98
CA GLU A 114 -18.98 0.45 -15.99
C GLU A 114 -19.48 0.85 -14.58
N ILE A 115 -18.66 0.70 -13.54
CA ILE A 115 -19.07 1.15 -12.21
C ILE A 115 -18.88 2.67 -12.09
N ARG A 116 -19.96 3.37 -11.75
CA ARG A 116 -19.92 4.82 -11.49
C ARG A 116 -19.55 5.09 -10.04
N PHE A 117 -18.62 6.01 -9.83
CA PHE A 117 -18.23 6.49 -8.49
C PHE A 117 -18.66 7.93 -8.22
N ASP A 118 -19.51 8.48 -9.10
CA ASP A 118 -20.03 9.83 -8.97
C ASP A 118 -20.97 9.92 -7.78
N ILE A 119 -20.75 10.91 -6.95
CA ILE A 119 -21.52 11.15 -5.72
C ILE A 119 -22.25 12.47 -5.92
N ASP A 120 -23.57 12.43 -5.75
CA ASP A 120 -24.38 13.65 -5.66
C ASP A 120 -23.78 14.58 -4.59
N PRO A 121 -23.48 15.86 -4.92
CA PRO A 121 -22.94 16.82 -3.97
C PRO A 121 -23.74 16.94 -2.67
N THR A 122 -25.07 16.75 -2.72
CA THR A 122 -25.96 16.82 -1.55
C THR A 122 -25.77 15.66 -0.57
N LEU A 123 -25.32 14.50 -1.07
CA LEU A 123 -25.09 13.30 -0.28
C LEU A 123 -23.62 13.16 0.18
N ARG A 124 -22.78 14.13 -0.20
CA ARG A 124 -21.35 14.11 0.06
C ARG A 124 -21.04 14.71 1.43
N VAL A 125 -20.43 13.91 2.31
CA VAL A 125 -19.83 14.43 3.53
C VAL A 125 -18.56 15.21 3.20
N LEU A 126 -18.56 16.50 3.56
CA LEU A 126 -17.45 17.42 3.31
C LEU A 126 -16.55 17.52 4.55
N GLY A 127 -15.31 17.04 4.41
CA GLY A 127 -14.27 17.23 5.42
C GLY A 127 -14.47 16.42 6.69
N ALA A 128 -13.58 16.62 7.66
CA ALA A 128 -13.61 15.96 8.95
C ALA A 128 -14.33 16.86 9.98
N LYS A 129 -15.13 16.24 10.84
CA LYS A 129 -15.86 16.94 11.90
C LYS A 129 -14.87 17.50 12.91
N LEU A 130 -14.89 18.83 13.09
CA LEU A 130 -13.94 19.52 13.97
C LEU A 130 -14.01 19.04 15.42
N ALA A 131 -15.21 18.73 15.92
CA ALA A 131 -15.42 18.26 17.29
C ALA A 131 -14.73 16.93 17.61
N THR A 132 -14.49 16.08 16.62
CA THR A 132 -13.82 14.77 16.79
C THR A 132 -12.43 14.74 16.16
N LEU A 133 -11.96 15.87 15.60
CA LEU A 133 -10.69 15.98 14.91
C LEU A 133 -9.53 16.01 15.91
N THR A 134 -8.65 15.01 15.81
CA THR A 134 -7.37 15.01 16.54
C THR A 134 -6.25 15.61 15.69
N GLN A 135 -5.18 16.09 16.34
CA GLN A 135 -3.96 16.50 15.66
C GLN A 135 -3.40 15.39 14.74
N ALA A 136 -3.45 14.14 15.20
CA ALA A 136 -2.97 13.00 14.43
C ALA A 136 -3.76 12.80 13.12
N THR A 137 -5.09 12.93 13.19
CA THR A 137 -5.97 12.84 12.01
C THR A 137 -5.84 14.05 11.08
N ALA A 138 -5.72 15.26 11.64
CA ALA A 138 -5.47 16.46 10.86
C ALA A 138 -4.15 16.35 10.09
N TYR A 139 -3.08 15.94 10.78
CA TYR A 139 -1.77 15.73 10.18
C TYR A 139 -1.78 14.66 9.10
N ALA A 140 -2.48 13.54 9.31
CA ALA A 140 -2.67 12.51 8.30
C ALA A 140 -3.37 13.07 7.05
N GLY A 141 -4.42 13.89 7.22
CA GLY A 141 -5.13 14.53 6.12
C GLY A 141 -4.27 15.51 5.33
N ILE A 142 -3.46 16.32 6.02
CA ILE A 142 -2.48 17.20 5.37
C ILE A 142 -1.46 16.39 4.57
N LYS A 143 -0.97 15.28 5.15
CA LYS A 143 0.02 14.41 4.50
C LYS A 143 -0.54 13.73 3.26
N GLU A 144 -1.82 13.32 3.26
CA GLU A 144 -2.49 12.76 2.09
C GLU A 144 -2.67 13.77 0.96
N ARG A 145 -2.94 15.03 1.30
CA ARG A 145 -3.12 16.12 0.30
C ARG A 145 -1.80 16.64 -0.25
N ARG A 146 -0.72 16.54 0.54
CA ARG A 146 0.62 16.91 0.08
C ARG A 146 1.11 15.90 -0.94
N VAL A 147 1.31 16.37 -2.17
CA VAL A 147 2.02 15.61 -3.20
C VAL A 147 3.42 15.32 -2.67
N ALA A 148 3.75 14.04 -2.50
CA ALA A 148 5.08 13.64 -2.08
C ALA A 148 6.08 14.07 -3.17
N VAL A 149 7.05 14.91 -2.80
CA VAL A 149 8.11 15.30 -3.74
C VAL A 149 8.89 14.06 -4.14
N ARG A 150 8.81 13.71 -5.42
CA ARG A 150 9.48 12.55 -5.98
C ARG A 150 10.99 12.73 -5.89
N ARG A 151 11.66 11.83 -5.17
CA ARG A 151 13.12 11.82 -5.03
C ARG A 151 13.71 10.81 -6.00
N LYS A 152 14.22 11.30 -7.14
CA LYS A 152 14.80 10.45 -8.21
C LYS A 152 15.82 9.43 -7.66
N ALA A 153 16.70 9.85 -6.75
CA ALA A 153 17.69 8.95 -6.14
C ALA A 153 17.05 7.80 -5.35
N THR A 154 15.98 8.09 -4.58
CA THR A 154 15.26 7.07 -3.82
C THR A 154 14.55 6.09 -4.74
N ASP A 155 13.92 6.57 -5.82
CA ASP A 155 13.25 5.71 -6.79
C ASP A 155 14.24 4.81 -7.52
N ASN A 156 15.40 5.34 -7.92
CA ASN A 156 16.46 4.56 -8.57
C ASN A 156 16.95 3.44 -7.64
N ASN A 157 17.19 3.74 -6.36
CA ASN A 157 17.62 2.73 -5.39
C ASN A 157 16.53 1.69 -5.12
N ILE A 158 15.25 2.09 -5.04
CA ILE A 158 14.14 1.14 -4.92
C ILE A 158 14.10 0.20 -6.13
N ASN A 159 14.25 0.74 -7.33
CA ASN A 159 14.26 -0.06 -8.56
C ASN A 159 15.46 -1.00 -8.60
N LEU A 160 16.64 -0.54 -8.18
CA LEU A 160 17.83 -1.38 -8.07
C LEU A 160 17.59 -2.55 -7.09
N ILE A 161 16.99 -2.28 -5.91
CA ILE A 161 16.63 -3.33 -4.94
C ILE A 161 15.65 -4.33 -5.56
N LYS A 162 14.63 -3.86 -6.29
CA LYS A 162 13.67 -4.73 -6.97
C LYS A 162 14.34 -5.63 -8.00
N THR A 163 15.15 -5.05 -8.87
CA THR A 163 15.88 -5.79 -9.92
C THR A 163 16.83 -6.81 -9.32
N ALA A 164 17.63 -6.43 -8.32
CA ALA A 164 18.54 -7.34 -7.63
C ALA A 164 17.78 -8.48 -6.93
N THR A 165 16.68 -8.18 -6.25
CA THR A 165 15.87 -9.21 -5.56
C THR A 165 15.23 -10.17 -6.56
N GLN A 166 14.75 -9.66 -7.69
CA GLN A 166 14.18 -10.49 -8.76
C GLN A 166 15.25 -11.41 -9.37
N HIS A 167 16.45 -10.89 -9.60
CA HIS A 167 17.56 -11.68 -10.16
C HIS A 167 18.03 -12.77 -9.20
N THR A 168 18.18 -12.46 -7.90
CA THR A 168 18.73 -13.41 -6.92
C THR A 168 17.71 -14.39 -6.36
N PHE A 169 16.46 -13.96 -6.16
CA PHE A 169 15.43 -14.74 -5.46
C PHE A 169 14.19 -15.03 -6.30
N HIS A 170 14.15 -14.61 -7.58
CA HIS A 170 13.00 -14.74 -8.47
C HIS A 170 11.69 -14.18 -7.87
N ARG A 171 11.81 -13.14 -7.03
CA ARG A 171 10.69 -12.46 -6.38
C ARG A 171 10.80 -10.96 -6.58
N LEU A 172 9.70 -10.34 -7.02
CA LEU A 172 9.63 -8.89 -7.23
C LEU A 172 8.94 -8.23 -6.02
N PRO A 173 9.70 -7.64 -5.07
CA PRO A 173 9.10 -7.02 -3.91
C PRO A 173 8.40 -5.72 -4.28
N THR A 174 7.25 -5.48 -3.65
CA THR A 174 6.58 -4.18 -3.70
C THR A 174 7.36 -3.14 -2.88
N THR A 175 7.23 -1.86 -3.24
CA THR A 175 7.88 -0.76 -2.49
C THR A 175 7.55 -0.78 -0.98
N PRO A 176 6.30 -1.02 -0.54
CA PRO A 176 5.99 -1.18 0.89
C PRO A 176 6.71 -2.36 1.55
N GLN A 177 6.86 -3.50 0.86
CA GLN A 177 7.60 -4.65 1.40
C GLN A 177 9.08 -4.32 1.63
N ILE A 178 9.72 -3.57 0.72
CA ILE A 178 11.10 -3.09 0.90
C ILE A 178 11.21 -2.19 2.14
N TRP A 179 10.30 -1.23 2.30
CA TRP A 179 10.32 -0.37 3.49
C TRP A 179 10.02 -1.13 4.78
N LYS A 180 9.18 -2.17 4.72
CA LYS A 180 8.88 -3.06 5.85
C LYS A 180 10.10 -3.89 6.23
N SER A 181 10.85 -4.43 5.27
CA SER A 181 12.04 -5.25 5.54
C SER A 181 13.15 -4.46 6.23
N ILE A 182 13.35 -3.19 5.85
CA ILE A 182 14.28 -2.26 6.54
C ILE A 182 13.92 -2.10 8.02
N ARG A 183 12.64 -2.26 8.40
CA ARG A 183 12.16 -2.11 9.78
C ARG A 183 12.08 -3.44 10.54
N ASN A 184 12.68 -4.52 10.04
CA ASN A 184 12.63 -5.82 10.71
C ASN A 184 13.10 -5.71 12.18
N ARG A 185 12.39 -6.37 13.11
CA ARG A 185 12.67 -6.38 14.54
C ARG A 185 14.07 -6.89 14.85
N ASP A 186 14.58 -7.83 14.05
CA ASP A 186 15.91 -8.44 14.20
C ASP A 186 17.06 -7.45 13.97
N PHE A 187 16.81 -6.32 13.29
CA PHE A 187 17.83 -5.30 13.08
C PHE A 187 17.92 -4.32 14.25
N SER A 188 19.15 -4.02 14.67
CA SER A 188 19.40 -2.92 15.60
C SER A 188 18.96 -1.58 15.00
N ARG A 189 18.68 -0.60 15.86
CA ARG A 189 18.28 0.76 15.43
C ARG A 189 19.32 1.39 14.49
N GLN A 190 20.60 1.11 14.71
CA GLN A 190 21.69 1.64 13.88
C GLN A 190 21.66 1.04 12.47
N VAL A 191 21.45 -0.27 12.34
CA VAL A 191 21.32 -0.95 11.04
C VAL A 191 20.10 -0.42 10.28
N LYS A 192 18.95 -0.29 10.94
CA LYS A 192 17.73 0.31 10.36
C LYS A 192 18.00 1.71 9.81
N LYS A 193 18.70 2.55 10.59
CA LYS A 193 19.08 3.91 10.18
C LYS A 193 20.04 3.91 9.00
N PHE A 194 21.02 3.02 8.99
CA PHE A 194 21.96 2.85 7.89
C PHE A 194 21.21 2.48 6.61
N LEU A 195 20.43 1.40 6.63
CA LEU A 195 19.65 0.94 5.47
C LEU A 195 18.70 2.02 4.94
N TRP A 196 17.96 2.69 5.84
CA TRP A 196 17.07 3.78 5.45
C TRP A 196 17.82 4.92 4.74
N LYS A 197 18.98 5.33 5.27
CA LYS A 197 19.81 6.37 4.64
C LYS A 197 20.38 5.91 3.31
N SER A 198 20.79 4.66 3.21
CA SER A 198 21.32 4.05 1.99
C SER A 198 20.27 4.06 0.89
N THR A 199 19.04 3.62 1.16
CA THR A 199 17.93 3.67 0.18
C THR A 199 17.58 5.10 -0.23
N HIS A 200 17.72 6.08 0.66
CA HIS A 200 17.45 7.49 0.35
C HIS A 200 18.65 8.25 -0.26
N SER A 201 19.82 7.63 -0.41
CA SER A 201 21.08 8.33 -0.72
C SER A 201 21.33 9.53 0.22
N ALA A 202 21.03 9.37 1.51
CA ALA A 202 21.08 10.42 2.53
C ALA A 202 22.40 10.44 3.33
N HIS A 203 23.40 9.67 2.91
CA HIS A 203 24.73 9.71 3.49
C HIS A 203 25.52 10.89 2.90
N ARG A 204 26.37 11.54 3.72
CA ARG A 204 27.25 12.62 3.27
C ARG A 204 28.50 12.03 2.61
N ILE A 205 28.33 11.49 1.41
CA ILE A 205 29.38 10.82 0.61
C ILE A 205 29.25 11.21 -0.87
N GLY A 206 30.33 11.02 -1.63
CA GLY A 206 30.32 11.15 -3.09
C GLY A 206 29.76 12.48 -3.58
N LYS A 207 28.63 12.42 -4.31
CA LYS A 207 27.99 13.61 -4.93
C LYS A 207 27.65 14.71 -3.94
N PHE A 208 27.41 14.39 -2.67
CA PHE A 208 27.14 15.39 -1.63
C PHE A 208 28.27 16.43 -1.52
N TRP A 209 29.53 16.00 -1.64
CA TRP A 209 30.69 16.88 -1.45
C TRP A 209 31.09 17.67 -2.70
N LYS A 210 30.60 17.30 -3.90
CA LYS A 210 30.99 17.93 -5.17
C LYS A 210 30.70 19.43 -5.24
N HIS A 211 29.66 19.88 -4.56
CA HIS A 211 29.19 21.27 -4.60
C HIS A 211 29.74 22.14 -3.46
N ILE A 212 30.59 21.58 -2.59
CA ILE A 212 31.16 22.28 -1.43
C ILE A 212 32.63 22.63 -1.77
N PRO A 213 32.98 23.91 -1.97
CA PRO A 213 34.28 24.35 -2.51
C PRO A 213 35.51 23.67 -1.88
N ASP A 214 35.59 23.61 -0.55
CA ASP A 214 36.76 23.08 0.18
C ASP A 214 36.72 21.57 0.44
N CYS A 215 35.59 20.93 0.16
CA CYS A 215 35.37 19.52 0.46
C CYS A 215 35.28 18.64 -0.80
N LYS A 216 35.51 19.18 -2.00
CA LYS A 216 35.40 18.44 -3.26
C LYS A 216 36.25 17.15 -3.28
N HIS A 217 37.42 17.18 -2.64
CA HIS A 217 38.31 16.02 -2.51
C HIS A 217 37.67 14.82 -1.78
N ARG A 218 36.61 15.05 -0.98
CA ARG A 218 35.85 14.00 -0.26
C ARG A 218 34.78 13.35 -1.13
N ALA A 219 34.58 13.83 -2.37
CA ALA A 219 33.63 13.23 -3.30
C ALA A 219 34.20 11.98 -3.98
N THR A 220 35.52 11.81 -3.98
CA THR A 220 36.22 10.75 -4.69
C THR A 220 37.10 9.95 -3.74
N CYS A 221 37.19 8.65 -3.98
CA CYS A 221 38.07 7.79 -3.23
C CYS A 221 39.52 8.11 -3.64
N GLN A 222 40.35 8.55 -2.71
CA GLN A 222 41.74 8.93 -3.00
C GLN A 222 42.61 7.75 -3.51
N PHE A 223 42.18 6.52 -3.25
CA PHE A 223 42.90 5.33 -3.70
C PHE A 223 42.43 4.88 -5.09
N CYS A 224 41.11 4.82 -5.31
CA CYS A 224 40.55 4.30 -6.57
C CYS A 224 40.34 5.37 -7.63
N GLN A 225 40.38 6.66 -7.27
CA GLN A 225 40.12 7.81 -8.13
C GLN A 225 38.71 7.81 -8.78
N GLU A 226 37.75 7.12 -8.15
CA GLU A 226 36.35 7.04 -8.56
C GLU A 226 35.44 7.78 -7.58
N LEU A 227 34.18 8.02 -7.97
CA LEU A 227 33.16 8.59 -7.10
C LEU A 227 32.97 7.71 -5.86
N GLU A 228 33.09 8.30 -4.67
CA GLU A 228 32.93 7.57 -3.41
C GLU A 228 31.45 7.49 -3.02
N ASP A 229 30.68 6.66 -3.73
CA ASP A 229 29.31 6.31 -3.35
C ASP A 229 29.26 5.00 -2.53
N LEU A 230 28.06 4.64 -2.07
CA LEU A 230 27.90 3.49 -1.19
C LEU A 230 28.24 2.16 -1.88
N GLU A 231 27.99 2.05 -3.19
CA GLU A 231 28.34 0.87 -3.97
C GLU A 231 29.86 0.74 -4.08
N HIS A 232 30.54 1.85 -4.35
CA HIS A 232 32.00 1.89 -4.35
C HIS A 232 32.55 1.48 -2.98
N ILE A 233 32.14 2.15 -1.91
CA ILE A 233 32.64 1.90 -0.54
C ILE A 233 32.46 0.44 -0.13
N LEU A 234 31.28 -0.14 -0.38
CA LEU A 234 30.95 -1.48 0.13
C LEU A 234 31.43 -2.60 -0.79
N LEU A 235 31.40 -2.42 -2.12
CA LEU A 235 31.51 -3.53 -3.07
C LEU A 235 32.71 -3.42 -4.02
N LYS A 236 33.23 -2.22 -4.31
CA LYS A 236 34.25 -2.02 -5.36
C LYS A 236 35.57 -1.44 -4.86
N CYS A 237 35.59 -0.83 -3.69
CA CYS A 237 36.76 -0.10 -3.18
C CYS A 237 37.95 -1.05 -2.98
N ARG A 238 39.10 -0.67 -3.52
CA ARG A 238 40.36 -1.44 -3.46
C ARG A 238 41.18 -1.21 -2.18
N ARG A 239 40.65 -0.44 -1.21
CA ARG A 239 41.30 -0.27 0.09
C ARG A 239 41.17 -1.57 0.91
N PRO A 240 42.19 -1.93 1.70
CA PRO A 240 42.24 -3.23 2.40
C PRO A 240 41.08 -3.45 3.38
N GLY A 241 40.56 -2.38 3.99
CA GLY A 241 39.49 -2.48 4.98
C GLY A 241 38.20 -3.10 4.44
N GLN A 242 37.85 -2.88 3.17
CA GLN A 242 36.66 -3.49 2.57
C GLN A 242 36.81 -5.01 2.50
N ALA A 243 37.95 -5.50 1.99
CA ALA A 243 38.23 -6.93 1.88
C ALA A 243 38.27 -7.61 3.26
N GLN A 244 38.87 -6.95 4.25
CA GLN A 244 38.93 -7.46 5.64
C GLN A 244 37.55 -7.62 6.28
N ILE A 245 36.64 -6.65 6.07
CA ILE A 245 35.27 -6.72 6.58
C ILE A 245 34.51 -7.88 5.91
N TRP A 246 34.63 -8.03 4.59
CA TRP A 246 33.98 -9.13 3.87
C TRP A 246 34.53 -10.51 4.23
N ALA A 247 35.83 -10.63 4.47
CA ALA A 247 36.43 -11.84 5.00
C ALA A 247 35.85 -12.18 6.38
N SER A 248 35.79 -11.20 7.29
CA SER A 248 35.19 -11.39 8.61
C SER A 248 33.71 -11.77 8.54
N ALA A 249 32.95 -11.16 7.63
CA ALA A 249 31.54 -11.49 7.40
C ALA A 249 31.36 -12.91 6.86
N LYS A 250 32.22 -13.33 5.92
CA LYS A 250 32.25 -14.71 5.39
C LYS A 250 32.54 -15.72 6.49
N ASP A 251 33.55 -15.47 7.32
CA ASP A 251 33.92 -16.36 8.42
C ASP A 251 32.79 -16.51 9.43
N LEU A 252 32.13 -15.41 9.79
CA LEU A 252 30.99 -15.43 10.71
C LEU A 252 29.80 -16.21 10.13
N TRP A 253 29.56 -16.09 8.82
CA TRP A 253 28.52 -16.85 8.13
C TRP A 253 28.81 -18.35 8.15
N LEU A 254 30.04 -18.74 7.81
CA LEU A 254 30.49 -20.14 7.79
C LEU A 254 30.45 -20.78 9.18
N ARG A 255 30.78 -20.03 10.25
CA ARG A 255 30.67 -20.53 11.63
C ARG A 255 29.22 -20.84 12.03
N LYS A 256 28.24 -20.09 11.51
CA LYS A 256 26.84 -20.27 11.88
C LYS A 256 26.14 -21.35 11.05
N TYR A 257 26.45 -21.44 9.76
CA TYR A 257 25.71 -22.28 8.81
C TYR A 257 26.53 -23.43 8.23
N GLY A 258 27.82 -23.55 8.57
CA GLY A 258 28.75 -24.51 7.98
C GLY A 258 29.27 -24.08 6.62
N THR A 259 30.14 -24.89 6.03
CA THR A 259 30.59 -24.74 4.64
C THR A 259 29.44 -25.11 3.72
N ILE A 260 28.93 -24.14 2.96
CA ILE A 260 28.05 -24.42 1.83
C ILE A 260 28.92 -25.15 0.81
N ALA A 261 28.71 -26.46 0.66
CA ALA A 261 29.29 -27.27 -0.39
C ALA A 261 28.79 -26.81 -1.77
#